data_AF-A0A2V9S5Q0-F1
#
_entry.id   AF-A0A2V9S5Q0-F1
#
_cell.length_a   1.000
_cell.length_b   1.000
_cell.length_c   1.000
_cell.angle_alpha   90.00
_cell.angle_beta   90.00
_cell.angle_gamma   90.00
#
_symmetry.space_group_name_H-M   'P 1'
#
loop_
_entity.id
_entity.type
_entity.pdbx_description
1 polymer ?
#
loop_
_entity_poly.entity_id
_entity_poly.type
_entity_poly.pdbx_seq_one_letter_code
_entity_poly.pdbx_strand_id
1 'polypeptide(L)'
;MAKIASSLTEVAASGIRIPAMKPIPRRVQLGVVAAAYGATLLVAAVLVYARHMQYVNHPADAMASGGMYAFGDWILGLFIGGLFLIPTFLLMLLIRNSEKAYTRYSKILLGLSLTAPICVGVFLIPAVNQGNSLLGWFCVDRLLASPIVIVGLAVSRLLARFGRAKRLTSYALLIEVGTPALLLMLLLLSGGTRHG
;
A
#
# COMPACT_ATOMS: atom_id res chain seq x y z
N MET A 1 -7.97 -28.33 63.31
CA MET A 1 -7.59 -28.57 61.89
C MET A 1 -8.72 -28.38 60.88
N ALA A 2 -10.01 -28.54 61.25
CA ALA A 2 -11.13 -28.35 60.33
C ALA A 2 -11.32 -26.90 59.79
N LYS A 3 -10.84 -25.89 60.51
CA LYS A 3 -11.01 -24.46 60.15
C LYS A 3 -10.09 -23.97 59.01
N ILE A 4 -9.02 -24.73 58.72
CA ILE A 4 -8.08 -24.40 57.63
C ILE A 4 -8.60 -24.97 56.30
N ALA A 5 -9.28 -26.12 56.33
CA ALA A 5 -9.89 -26.71 55.14
C ALA A 5 -11.05 -25.86 54.59
N SER A 6 -11.85 -25.23 55.45
CA SER A 6 -12.95 -24.36 55.02
C SER A 6 -12.47 -23.05 54.37
N SER A 7 -11.31 -22.54 54.79
CA SER A 7 -10.73 -21.31 54.24
C SER A 7 -10.13 -21.50 52.85
N LEU A 8 -9.62 -22.70 52.53
CA LEU A 8 -9.07 -23.02 51.21
C LEU A 8 -10.15 -23.23 50.15
N THR A 9 -11.34 -23.70 50.54
CA THR A 9 -12.49 -23.83 49.63
C THR A 9 -13.11 -22.49 49.24
N GLU A 10 -13.05 -21.46 50.08
CA GLU A 10 -13.52 -20.11 49.72
C GLU A 10 -12.58 -19.41 48.72
N VAL A 11 -11.26 -19.62 48.83
CA VAL A 11 -10.29 -19.01 47.92
C VAL A 11 -10.33 -19.66 46.52
N ALA A 12 -10.67 -20.94 46.43
CA ALA A 12 -10.89 -21.60 45.13
C ALA A 12 -12.20 -21.17 44.45
N ALA A 13 -13.17 -20.65 45.22
CA ALA A 13 -14.46 -20.16 44.70
C ALA A 13 -14.40 -18.68 44.27
N SER A 14 -13.36 -17.93 44.62
CA SER A 14 -13.07 -16.63 44.00
C SER A 14 -12.44 -16.85 42.62
N GLY A 15 -13.23 -17.45 41.73
CA GLY A 15 -12.93 -17.46 40.31
C GLY A 15 -12.74 -16.01 39.88
N ILE A 16 -11.50 -15.64 39.59
CA ILE A 16 -11.13 -14.37 38.96
C ILE A 16 -11.92 -14.34 37.66
N ARG A 17 -13.12 -13.77 37.70
CA ARG A 17 -13.89 -13.43 36.52
C ARG A 17 -13.13 -12.29 35.90
N ILE A 18 -12.15 -12.64 35.04
CA ILE A 18 -11.51 -11.70 34.15
C ILE A 18 -12.68 -10.96 33.49
N PRO A 19 -12.86 -9.65 33.74
CA PRO A 19 -13.99 -8.92 33.20
C PRO A 19 -13.92 -9.11 31.70
N ALA A 20 -14.92 -9.80 31.15
CA ALA A 20 -15.00 -10.08 29.73
C ALA A 20 -15.00 -8.72 29.03
N MET A 21 -13.83 -8.32 28.51
CA MET A 21 -13.67 -7.06 27.82
C MET A 21 -14.71 -7.05 26.71
N LYS A 22 -15.65 -6.09 26.80
CA LYS A 22 -16.65 -5.90 25.76
C LYS A 22 -15.89 -5.79 24.43
N PRO A 23 -16.20 -6.63 23.44
CA PRO A 23 -15.54 -6.55 22.15
C PRO A 23 -15.74 -5.12 21.64
N ILE A 24 -14.63 -4.40 21.43
CA ILE A 24 -14.65 -3.02 20.95
C ILE A 24 -15.55 -3.02 19.71
N PRO A 25 -16.58 -2.15 19.66
CA PRO A 25 -17.50 -2.15 18.54
C PRO A 25 -16.70 -1.91 17.26
N ARG A 26 -16.87 -2.81 16.28
CA ARG A 26 -16.18 -2.80 14.99
C ARG A 26 -16.25 -1.44 14.27
N ARG A 27 -17.29 -0.65 14.56
CA ARG A 27 -17.44 0.73 14.08
C ARG A 27 -16.36 1.69 14.61
N VAL A 28 -15.99 1.58 15.89
CA VAL A 28 -14.92 2.39 16.49
C VAL A 28 -13.57 2.01 15.90
N GLN A 29 -13.33 0.71 15.71
CA GLN A 29 -12.11 0.23 15.05
C GLN A 29 -11.97 0.73 13.61
N LEU A 30 -13.06 0.67 12.82
CA LEU A 30 -13.08 1.24 11.47
C LEU A 30 -12.94 2.77 11.49
N GLY A 31 -13.52 3.44 12.48
CA GLY A 31 -13.39 4.87 12.69
C GLY A 31 -11.94 5.31 12.95
N VAL A 32 -11.20 4.56 13.77
CA VAL A 32 -9.78 4.83 14.01
C VAL A 32 -8.96 4.67 12.73
N VAL A 33 -9.22 3.64 11.93
CA VAL A 33 -8.55 3.45 10.65
C VAL A 33 -8.89 4.58 9.68
N ALA A 34 -10.16 4.98 9.59
CA ALA A 34 -10.59 6.10 8.76
C ALA A 34 -9.94 7.42 9.20
N ALA A 35 -9.84 7.66 10.50
CA ALA A 35 -9.14 8.82 11.05
C ALA A 35 -7.65 8.80 10.72
N ALA A 36 -7.00 7.62 10.80
CA ALA A 36 -5.60 7.46 10.40
C ALA A 36 -5.39 7.77 8.91
N TYR A 37 -6.29 7.29 8.02
CA TYR A 37 -6.26 7.66 6.60
C TYR A 37 -6.44 9.17 6.39
N GLY A 38 -7.37 9.80 7.13
CA GLY A 38 -7.59 11.24 7.09
C GLY A 38 -6.35 12.04 7.53
N ALA A 39 -5.70 11.63 8.62
CA ALA A 39 -4.48 12.24 9.09
C ALA A 39 -3.34 12.10 8.08
N THR A 40 -3.15 10.91 7.48
CA THR A 40 -2.13 10.71 6.44
C THR A 40 -2.41 11.54 5.19
N LEU A 41 -3.68 11.69 4.79
CA LEU A 41 -4.08 12.55 3.67
C LEU A 41 -3.78 14.02 3.95
N LEU A 42 -4.06 14.48 5.16
CA LEU A 42 -3.79 15.87 5.55
C LEU A 42 -2.28 16.14 5.53
N VAL A 43 -1.47 15.26 6.12
CA VAL A 43 -0.01 15.37 6.08
C VAL A 43 0.52 15.35 4.64
N ALA A 44 0.02 14.45 3.80
CA ALA A 44 0.38 14.39 2.39
C ALA A 44 0.04 15.71 1.66
N ALA A 45 -1.17 16.25 1.89
CA ALA A 45 -1.61 17.52 1.29
C ALA A 45 -0.72 18.69 1.72
N VAL A 46 -0.36 18.77 3.00
CA VAL A 46 0.54 19.81 3.53
C VAL A 46 1.93 19.69 2.91
N LEU A 47 2.48 18.47 2.79
CA LEU A 47 3.78 18.24 2.17
C LEU A 47 3.81 18.63 0.69
N VAL A 48 2.79 18.24 -0.07
CA VAL A 48 2.64 18.62 -1.49
C VAL A 48 2.48 20.14 -1.62
N TYR A 49 1.69 20.77 -0.76
CA TYR A 49 1.50 22.21 -0.75
C TYR A 49 2.80 22.96 -0.43
N ALA A 50 3.53 22.53 0.59
CA ALA A 50 4.82 23.11 0.94
C ALA A 50 5.82 23.00 -0.22
N ARG A 51 5.84 21.85 -0.91
CA ARG A 51 6.65 21.66 -2.12
C ARG A 51 6.23 22.57 -3.26
N HIS A 52 4.93 22.73 -3.48
CA HIS A 52 4.41 23.65 -4.49
C HIS A 52 4.84 25.10 -4.24
N MET A 53 4.79 25.55 -2.98
CA MET A 53 5.27 26.89 -2.60
C MET A 53 6.78 27.07 -2.87
N GLN A 54 7.59 26.02 -2.77
CA GLN A 54 9.02 26.11 -3.14
C GLN A 54 9.21 26.39 -4.64
N TYR A 55 8.41 25.74 -5.50
CA TYR A 55 8.44 25.98 -6.95
C TYR A 55 8.01 27.40 -7.31
N VAL A 56 6.99 27.93 -6.63
CA VAL A 56 6.49 29.30 -6.88
C VAL A 56 7.50 30.36 -6.42
N ASN A 57 8.15 30.15 -5.27
CA ASN A 57 9.05 31.14 -4.70
C ASN A 57 10.46 31.14 -5.32
N HIS A 58 10.92 30.03 -5.89
CA HIS A 58 12.26 29.89 -6.47
C HIS A 58 12.23 29.27 -7.88
N PRO A 59 11.60 29.95 -8.87
CA PRO A 59 11.44 29.40 -10.22
C PRO A 59 12.77 29.30 -10.98
N ALA A 60 13.71 30.22 -10.73
CA ALA A 60 15.02 30.22 -11.37
C ALA A 60 15.87 29.00 -10.98
N ASP A 61 15.83 28.61 -9.71
CA ASP A 61 16.57 27.46 -9.18
C ASP A 61 15.97 26.12 -9.66
N ALA A 62 14.64 26.07 -9.78
CA ALA A 62 13.93 24.91 -10.32
C ALA A 62 14.27 24.67 -11.81
N MET A 63 14.44 25.75 -12.59
CA MET A 63 14.85 25.63 -14.00
C MET A 63 16.33 25.26 -14.14
N ALA A 64 17.20 25.81 -13.27
CA ALA A 64 18.64 25.52 -13.30
C ALA A 64 18.97 24.09 -12.79
N SER A 65 18.19 23.57 -11.84
CA SER A 65 18.43 22.28 -11.18
C SER A 65 17.24 21.32 -11.27
N GLY A 66 16.58 21.28 -12.44
CA GLY A 66 15.33 20.51 -12.62
C GLY A 66 15.43 19.02 -12.27
N GLY A 67 16.59 18.39 -12.49
CA GLY A 67 16.81 16.99 -12.10
C GLY A 67 16.79 16.76 -10.58
N MET A 68 17.37 17.68 -9.81
CA MET A 68 17.36 17.60 -8.34
C MET A 68 15.94 17.80 -7.78
N TYR A 69 15.17 18.68 -8.42
CA TYR A 69 13.78 18.93 -8.07
C TYR A 69 12.88 17.72 -8.39
N ALA A 70 13.05 17.11 -9.56
CA ALA A 70 12.32 15.90 -9.95
C ALA A 70 12.64 14.70 -9.04
N PHE A 71 13.91 14.52 -8.66
CA PHE A 71 14.30 13.48 -7.70
C PHE A 71 13.71 13.73 -6.31
N GLY A 72 13.67 14.99 -5.87
CA GLY A 72 13.00 15.39 -4.63
C GLY A 72 11.50 15.06 -4.63
N ASP A 73 10.82 15.29 -5.76
CA ASP A 73 9.40 14.95 -5.92
C ASP A 73 9.17 13.43 -5.90
N TRP A 74 10.10 12.67 -6.47
CA TRP A 74 10.08 11.21 -6.42
C TRP A 74 10.24 10.67 -4.98
N ILE A 75 11.20 11.20 -4.21
CA ILE A 75 11.36 10.87 -2.78
C ILE A 75 10.13 11.24 -1.98
N LEU A 76 9.55 12.42 -2.23
CA LEU A 76 8.34 12.87 -1.55
C LEU A 76 7.17 11.91 -1.81
N GLY A 77 7.00 11.49 -3.06
CA GLY A 77 6.01 10.48 -3.44
C GLY A 77 6.22 9.15 -2.72
N LEU A 78 7.47 8.68 -2.63
CA LEU A 78 7.81 7.45 -1.90
C LEU A 78 7.50 7.57 -0.41
N PHE A 79 7.83 8.71 0.21
CA PHE A 79 7.52 8.98 1.61
C PHE A 79 6.02 9.01 1.89
N ILE A 80 5.24 9.68 1.02
CA ILE A 80 3.77 9.69 1.11
C ILE A 80 3.21 8.27 0.95
N GLY A 81 3.67 7.50 -0.04
CA GLY A 81 3.28 6.10 -0.21
C GLY A 81 3.60 5.25 1.02
N GLY A 82 4.76 5.47 1.63
CA GLY A 82 5.16 4.88 2.91
C GLY A 82 4.23 5.23 4.07
N LEU A 83 3.79 6.48 4.17
CA LEU A 83 2.82 6.91 5.19
C LEU A 83 1.48 6.18 5.02
N PHE A 84 1.01 5.97 3.78
CA PHE A 84 -0.21 5.21 3.50
C PHE A 84 -0.11 3.71 3.81
N LEU A 85 1.10 3.14 3.87
CA LEU A 85 1.30 1.75 4.30
C LEU A 85 0.90 1.55 5.77
N ILE A 86 1.08 2.55 6.64
CA ILE A 86 0.75 2.46 8.06
C ILE A 86 -0.76 2.21 8.32
N PRO A 87 -1.69 3.06 7.85
CA PRO A 87 -3.12 2.81 8.03
C PRO A 87 -3.59 1.57 7.26
N THR A 88 -2.93 1.23 6.14
CA THR A 88 -3.21 -0.01 5.39
C THR A 88 -2.82 -1.26 6.17
N PHE A 89 -1.71 -1.22 6.89
CA PHE A 89 -1.27 -2.31 7.78
C PHE A 89 -2.22 -2.48 8.97
N LEU A 90 -2.61 -1.36 9.60
CA LEU A 90 -3.63 -1.37 10.66
C LEU A 90 -4.97 -1.95 10.16
N LEU A 91 -5.42 -1.52 8.98
CA LEU A 91 -6.61 -2.06 8.34
C LEU A 91 -6.49 -3.56 8.13
N MET A 92 -5.35 -4.05 7.63
CA MET A 92 -5.08 -5.48 7.43
C MET A 92 -5.17 -6.28 8.72
N LEU A 93 -4.55 -5.79 9.80
CA LEU A 93 -4.64 -6.44 11.12
C LEU A 93 -6.10 -6.52 11.59
N LEU A 94 -6.89 -5.48 11.33
CA LEU A 94 -8.31 -5.45 11.67
C LEU A 94 -9.13 -6.49 10.90
N ILE A 95 -8.91 -6.59 9.58
CA ILE A 95 -9.67 -7.50 8.70
C ILE A 95 -9.16 -8.94 8.75
N ARG A 96 -7.99 -9.20 9.37
CA ARG A 96 -7.36 -10.53 9.46
C ARG A 96 -8.29 -11.59 10.05
N ASN A 97 -9.19 -11.21 10.96
CA ASN A 97 -10.12 -12.13 11.61
C ASN A 97 -11.40 -12.41 10.79
N SER A 98 -11.62 -11.70 9.67
CA SER A 98 -12.83 -11.82 8.86
C SER A 98 -12.50 -12.28 7.44
N GLU A 99 -12.80 -13.54 7.13
CA GLU A 99 -12.53 -14.13 5.82
C GLU A 99 -13.19 -13.34 4.68
N LYS A 100 -14.47 -12.97 4.81
CA LYS A 100 -15.21 -12.22 3.78
C LYS A 100 -14.58 -10.85 3.48
N ALA A 101 -14.14 -10.13 4.51
CA ALA A 101 -13.49 -8.82 4.34
C ALA A 101 -12.12 -8.96 3.68
N TYR A 102 -11.34 -9.94 4.12
CA TYR A 102 -10.03 -10.24 3.56
C TYR A 102 -10.12 -10.67 2.08
N THR A 103 -11.14 -11.46 1.72
CA THR A 103 -11.32 -11.88 0.32
C THR A 103 -11.70 -10.71 -0.60
N ARG A 104 -12.52 -9.76 -0.14
CA ARG A 104 -12.79 -8.51 -0.90
C ARG A 104 -11.51 -7.69 -1.06
N TYR A 105 -10.74 -7.55 0.01
CA TYR A 105 -9.46 -6.86 -0.04
C TYR A 105 -8.50 -7.49 -1.05
N SER A 106 -8.36 -8.83 -1.06
CA SER A 106 -7.54 -9.54 -2.05
C SER A 106 -8.04 -9.37 -3.49
N LYS A 107 -9.35 -9.25 -3.72
CA LYS A 107 -9.89 -8.94 -5.06
C LYS A 107 -9.53 -7.52 -5.51
N ILE A 108 -9.59 -6.55 -4.59
CA ILE A 108 -9.18 -5.17 -4.89
C ILE A 108 -7.68 -5.13 -5.21
N LEU A 109 -6.85 -5.83 -4.44
CA LEU A 109 -5.41 -5.96 -4.73
C LEU A 109 -5.14 -6.61 -6.10
N LEU A 110 -5.89 -7.66 -6.44
CA LEU A 110 -5.78 -8.29 -7.76
C LEU A 110 -6.15 -7.30 -8.88
N GLY A 111 -7.25 -6.57 -8.72
CA GLY A 111 -7.65 -5.53 -9.67
C GLY A 111 -6.59 -4.44 -9.80
N LEU A 112 -6.00 -4.02 -8.67
CA LEU A 112 -4.90 -3.05 -8.63
C LEU A 112 -3.67 -3.58 -9.39
N SER A 113 -3.33 -4.86 -9.26
CA SER A 113 -2.22 -5.43 -10.03
C SER A 113 -2.51 -5.62 -11.50
N LEU A 114 -3.76 -5.87 -11.91
CA LEU A 114 -4.15 -5.93 -13.33
C LEU A 114 -3.99 -4.59 -14.04
N THR A 115 -4.03 -3.49 -13.30
CA THR A 115 -3.79 -2.19 -13.89
C THR A 115 -2.33 -1.97 -14.30
N ALA A 116 -1.35 -2.65 -13.69
CA ALA A 116 0.06 -2.54 -14.09
C ALA A 116 0.28 -3.00 -15.56
N PRO A 117 -0.14 -4.20 -16.00
CA PRO A 117 0.01 -4.61 -17.39
C PRO A 117 -0.87 -3.81 -18.34
N ILE A 118 -2.02 -3.29 -17.89
CA ILE A 118 -2.82 -2.35 -18.68
C ILE A 118 -2.03 -1.07 -18.94
N CYS A 119 -1.38 -0.52 -17.91
CA CYS A 119 -0.53 0.66 -18.05
C CYS A 119 0.64 0.42 -19.01
N VAL A 120 1.29 -0.75 -18.95
CA VAL A 120 2.34 -1.11 -19.94
C VAL A 120 1.77 -1.23 -21.35
N GLY A 121 0.61 -1.89 -21.52
CA GLY A 121 -0.03 -2.03 -22.83
C GLY A 121 -0.41 -0.68 -23.46
N VAL A 122 -0.94 0.23 -22.64
CA VAL A 122 -1.26 1.60 -23.07
C VAL A 122 0.00 2.41 -23.37
N PHE A 123 1.06 2.23 -22.57
CA PHE A 123 2.35 2.90 -22.76
C PHE A 123 3.06 2.48 -24.06
N LEU A 124 2.82 1.26 -24.55
CA LEU A 124 3.37 0.80 -25.83
C LEU A 124 2.72 1.50 -27.06
N ILE A 125 1.60 2.20 -26.89
CA ILE A 125 0.93 2.92 -27.97
C ILE A 125 1.69 4.25 -28.21
N PRO A 126 2.28 4.47 -29.41
CA PRO A 126 3.11 5.66 -29.67
C PRO A 126 2.36 6.98 -29.45
N ALA A 127 1.06 7.02 -29.74
CA ALA A 127 0.21 8.20 -29.53
C ALA A 127 0.09 8.59 -28.05
N VAL A 128 0.22 7.63 -27.12
CA VAL A 128 0.14 7.88 -25.67
C VAL A 128 1.51 8.15 -25.08
N ASN A 129 2.56 7.49 -25.59
CA ASN A 129 3.94 7.68 -25.14
C ASN A 129 4.55 9.01 -25.60
N GLN A 130 4.25 9.45 -26.84
CA GLN A 130 4.79 10.69 -27.41
C GLN A 130 3.92 11.91 -27.14
N GLY A 131 2.65 11.72 -26.79
CA GLY A 131 1.76 12.81 -26.41
C GLY A 131 1.96 13.20 -24.95
N ASN A 132 1.88 14.49 -24.62
CA ASN A 132 1.77 14.99 -23.24
C ASN A 132 0.38 14.67 -22.64
N SER A 133 0.00 13.40 -22.71
CA SER A 133 -1.30 12.87 -22.32
C SER A 133 -1.28 12.52 -20.84
N LEU A 134 -2.31 12.95 -20.10
CA LEU A 134 -2.47 12.62 -18.67
C LEU A 134 -2.39 11.11 -18.39
N LEU A 135 -2.87 10.28 -19.33
CA LEU A 135 -2.77 8.82 -19.27
C LEU A 135 -1.32 8.32 -19.30
N GLY A 136 -0.45 8.93 -20.11
CA GLY A 136 0.97 8.56 -20.17
C GLY A 136 1.68 8.89 -18.85
N TRP A 137 1.45 10.08 -18.32
CA TRP A 137 1.98 10.50 -17.00
C TRP A 137 1.51 9.57 -15.88
N PHE A 138 0.23 9.24 -15.82
CA PHE A 138 -0.30 8.30 -14.83
C PHE A 138 0.30 6.89 -14.96
N CYS A 139 0.50 6.40 -16.19
CA CYS A 139 1.12 5.09 -16.41
C CYS A 139 2.58 5.05 -15.91
N VAL A 140 3.35 6.10 -16.18
CA VAL A 140 4.75 6.22 -15.70
C VAL A 140 4.80 6.32 -14.18
N ASP A 141 3.97 7.16 -13.57
CA ASP A 141 3.89 7.30 -12.11
C ASP A 141 3.51 5.97 -11.43
N ARG A 142 2.55 5.24 -12.00
CA ARG A 142 2.17 3.90 -11.51
C ARG A 142 3.31 2.89 -11.60
N LEU A 143 4.05 2.88 -12.71
CA LEU A 143 5.20 1.99 -12.90
C LEU A 143 6.31 2.30 -11.89
N LEU A 144 6.56 3.58 -11.62
CA LEU A 144 7.52 4.02 -10.60
C LEU A 144 7.05 3.70 -9.17
N ALA A 145 5.74 3.72 -8.92
CA ALA A 145 5.16 3.33 -7.63
C ALA A 145 5.07 1.81 -7.43
N SER A 146 5.29 1.00 -8.47
CA SER A 146 5.21 -0.46 -8.43
C SER A 146 6.03 -1.12 -7.30
N PRO A 147 7.27 -0.69 -6.95
CA PRO A 147 8.01 -1.26 -5.82
C PRO A 147 7.26 -1.15 -4.48
N ILE A 148 6.57 -0.03 -4.26
CA ILE A 148 5.76 0.18 -3.05
C ILE A 148 4.57 -0.77 -3.04
N VAL A 149 3.93 -0.96 -4.20
CA VAL A 149 2.82 -1.91 -4.38
C VAL A 149 3.29 -3.35 -4.14
N ILE A 150 4.46 -3.73 -4.64
CA ILE A 150 5.07 -5.06 -4.41
C ILE A 150 5.29 -5.29 -2.91
N VAL A 151 5.86 -4.33 -2.19
CA VAL A 151 6.05 -4.42 -0.73
C VAL A 151 4.70 -4.56 -0.02
N GLY A 152 3.71 -3.75 -0.40
CA GLY A 152 2.34 -3.85 0.13
C GLY A 152 1.72 -5.23 -0.10
N LEU A 153 1.86 -5.78 -1.31
CA LEU A 153 1.39 -7.13 -1.66
C LEU A 153 2.14 -8.23 -0.91
N ALA A 154 3.46 -8.09 -0.72
CA ALA A 154 4.28 -9.04 0.02
C ALA A 154 3.86 -9.08 1.50
N VAL A 155 3.69 -7.93 2.14
CA VAL A 155 3.19 -7.81 3.51
C VAL A 155 1.77 -8.36 3.62
N SER A 156 0.90 -8.05 2.64
CA SER A 156 -0.46 -8.64 2.55
C SER A 156 -0.42 -10.16 2.51
N ARG A 157 0.51 -10.74 1.76
CA ARG A 157 0.65 -12.19 1.66
C ARG A 157 1.11 -12.81 2.98
N LEU A 158 2.01 -12.15 3.72
CA LEU A 158 2.51 -12.63 5.01
C LEU A 158 1.40 -12.62 6.08
N LEU A 159 0.52 -11.61 6.05
CA LEU A 159 -0.59 -11.49 6.99
C LEU A 159 -1.81 -12.36 6.64
N ALA A 160 -1.92 -12.81 5.39
CA ALA A 160 -2.99 -13.69 4.93
C ALA A 160 -2.97 -15.04 5.65
N ARG A 161 -3.93 -15.26 6.56
CA ARG A 161 -4.10 -16.53 7.28
C ARG A 161 -4.84 -17.60 6.45
N PHE A 162 -5.59 -17.19 5.43
CA PHE A 162 -6.46 -18.07 4.63
C PHE A 162 -5.83 -18.46 3.28
N GLY A 163 -5.93 -19.74 2.91
CA GLY A 163 -5.30 -20.29 1.70
C GLY A 163 -5.78 -19.67 0.38
N ARG A 164 -7.10 -19.40 0.23
CA ARG A 164 -7.65 -18.74 -0.98
C ARG A 164 -7.12 -17.32 -1.17
N ALA A 165 -7.12 -16.53 -0.10
CA ALA A 165 -6.61 -15.17 -0.15
C ALA A 165 -5.12 -15.14 -0.45
N LYS A 166 -4.35 -16.06 0.14
CA LYS A 166 -2.90 -16.21 -0.12
C LYS A 166 -2.61 -16.55 -1.58
N ARG A 167 -3.44 -17.38 -2.24
CA ARG A 167 -3.34 -17.64 -3.68
C ARG A 167 -3.62 -16.37 -4.49
N LEU A 168 -4.71 -15.65 -4.21
CA LEU A 168 -5.05 -14.41 -4.92
C LEU A 168 -3.95 -13.33 -4.78
N THR A 169 -3.42 -13.12 -3.58
CA THR A 169 -2.31 -12.18 -3.37
C THR A 169 -1.02 -12.64 -4.04
N SER A 170 -0.82 -13.95 -4.20
CA SER A 170 0.35 -14.48 -4.91
C SER A 170 0.24 -14.26 -6.43
N TYR A 171 -0.95 -14.44 -7.01
CA TYR A 171 -1.19 -14.08 -8.41
C TYR A 171 -1.02 -12.58 -8.64
N ALA A 172 -1.57 -11.74 -7.76
CA ALA A 172 -1.37 -10.30 -7.83
C ALA A 172 0.14 -9.94 -7.79
N LEU A 173 0.90 -10.52 -6.86
CA LEU A 173 2.33 -10.29 -6.75
C LEU A 173 3.12 -10.77 -7.97
N LEU A 174 2.74 -11.92 -8.57
CA LEU A 174 3.36 -12.40 -9.81
C LEU A 174 3.08 -11.46 -10.99
N ILE A 175 1.86 -10.94 -11.12
CA ILE A 175 1.51 -9.97 -12.16
C ILE A 175 2.30 -8.67 -11.94
N GLU A 176 2.31 -8.17 -10.70
CA GLU A 176 2.99 -6.91 -10.36
C GLU A 176 4.51 -6.99 -10.57
N VAL A 177 5.16 -8.11 -10.23
CA VAL A 177 6.60 -8.30 -10.44
C VAL A 177 6.92 -8.67 -11.90
N GLY A 178 6.06 -9.45 -12.54
CA GLY A 178 6.24 -9.89 -13.92
C GLY A 178 6.14 -8.74 -14.92
N THR A 179 5.27 -7.77 -14.66
CA THR A 179 5.03 -6.62 -15.54
C THR A 179 6.28 -5.73 -15.76
N PRO A 180 6.98 -5.23 -14.72
CA PRO A 180 8.21 -4.45 -14.89
C PRO A 180 9.35 -5.31 -15.44
N ALA A 181 9.42 -6.60 -15.11
CA ALA A 181 10.42 -7.51 -15.67
C ALA A 181 10.23 -7.70 -17.19
N LEU A 182 8.99 -7.87 -17.65
CA LEU A 182 8.64 -7.94 -19.08
C LEU A 182 8.97 -6.63 -19.80
N LEU A 183 8.65 -5.49 -19.20
CA LEU A 183 8.99 -4.18 -19.75
C LEU A 183 10.50 -3.99 -19.90
N LEU A 184 11.29 -4.34 -18.87
CA LEU A 184 12.75 -4.32 -18.92
C LEU A 184 13.29 -5.24 -20.02
N MET A 185 12.76 -6.45 -20.13
CA MET A 185 13.16 -7.40 -21.17
C MET A 185 12.86 -6.86 -22.58
N LEU A 186 11.68 -6.28 -22.81
CA LEU A 186 11.31 -5.65 -24.08
C LEU A 186 12.23 -4.47 -24.43
N LEU A 187 12.58 -3.65 -23.45
CA LEU A 187 13.51 -2.52 -23.64
C LEU A 187 14.91 -3.01 -24.01
N LEU A 188 15.42 -4.04 -23.32
CA LEU A 188 16.73 -4.63 -23.63
C LEU A 188 16.74 -5.25 -25.04
N LEU A 189 15.68 -5.96 -25.42
CA LEU A 189 15.55 -6.55 -26.76
C LEU A 189 15.51 -5.48 -27.86
N SER A 190 14.76 -4.39 -27.63
CA SER A 190 14.63 -3.27 -28.58
C SER A 190 15.88 -2.40 -28.66
N GLY A 191 16.68 -2.33 -27.59
CA GLY A 191 17.97 -1.64 -27.58
C GLY A 191 19.07 -2.45 -28.28
N GLY A 192 19.04 -3.79 -28.14
CA GLY A 192 20.00 -4.70 -28.77
C GLY A 192 19.92 -4.74 -30.31
N THR A 193 18.75 -4.45 -30.90
CA THR A 193 18.56 -4.44 -32.36
C THR A 193 19.08 -3.17 -33.05
N ARG A 194 19.56 -2.16 -32.32
CA ARG A 194 20.13 -0.92 -32.90
C ARG A 194 21.65 -0.97 -33.15
N HIS A 195 22.31 -2.09 -32.84
CA HIS A 195 23.75 -2.30 -33.03
C HIS A 195 24.10 -3.40 -34.05
N GLY A 196 23.15 -3.82 -34.89
CA GLY A 196 23.36 -4.78 -35.99
C GLY A 196 23.39 -4.10 -37.35
#